data_AF-A0A843UA54-F1
#
_entry.id   AF-A0A843UA54-F1
#
_cell.length_a   1.000
_cell.length_b   1.000
_cell.length_c   1.000
_cell.angle_alpha   90.00
_cell.angle_beta   90.00
_cell.angle_gamma   90.00
#
_symmetry.space_group_name_H-M   'P 1'
#
loop_
_entity.id
_entity.type
_entity.pdbx_description
1 polymer ?
#
loop_
_entity_poly.entity_id
_entity_poly.type
_entity_poly.pdbx_seq_one_letter_code
_entity_poly.pdbx_strand_id
1 'polypeptide(L)'
;MRRDYWQSLCNIWDAKRWQETSTTMKVNRATNPESNKHTSGSISFATHQSRLEKELKRPPTFQEVFDKTHKKKGTNQYISNIAREVAESYS
;
A
#
# COMPACT_ATOMS: atom_id res chain seq x y z
N MET A 1 19.35 -20.27 -7.20
CA MET A 1 19.03 -19.48 -8.42
C MET A 1 20.22 -19.58 -9.36
N ARG A 2 19.98 -19.85 -10.64
CA ARG A 2 21.04 -20.03 -11.64
C ARG A 2 21.66 -18.64 -11.96
N ARG A 3 23.01 -18.51 -11.95
CA ARG A 3 23.73 -17.20 -12.03
C ARG A 3 23.38 -16.38 -13.28
N ASP A 4 23.10 -17.07 -14.37
CA ASP A 4 22.61 -16.56 -15.65
C ASP A 4 21.29 -15.78 -15.50
N TYR A 5 20.35 -16.27 -14.69
CA TYR A 5 19.10 -15.52 -14.44
C TYR A 5 19.33 -14.26 -13.62
N TRP A 6 20.20 -14.32 -12.61
CA TRP A 6 20.52 -13.16 -11.79
C TRP A 6 21.14 -12.04 -12.64
N GLN A 7 22.13 -12.38 -13.46
CA GLN A 7 22.77 -11.42 -14.36
C GLN A 7 21.79 -10.83 -15.37
N SER A 8 20.89 -11.66 -15.92
CA SER A 8 19.85 -11.19 -16.84
C SER A 8 18.89 -10.18 -16.18
N LEU A 9 18.53 -10.39 -14.91
CA LEU A 9 17.67 -9.46 -14.16
C LEU A 9 18.40 -8.14 -13.87
N CYS A 10 19.67 -8.21 -13.46
CA CYS A 10 20.50 -7.01 -13.27
C CYS A 10 20.57 -6.18 -14.54
N ASN A 11 20.79 -6.80 -15.70
CA ASN A 11 20.85 -6.09 -16.99
C ASN A 11 19.52 -5.41 -17.34
N ILE A 12 18.38 -6.02 -16.99
CA ILE A 12 17.06 -5.40 -17.18
C ILE A 12 16.92 -4.16 -16.28
N TRP A 13 17.28 -4.27 -15.00
CA TRP A 13 17.17 -3.14 -14.06
C TRP A 13 18.16 -2.01 -14.37
N ASP A 14 19.33 -2.33 -14.92
CA ASP A 14 20.32 -1.35 -15.37
C ASP A 14 19.99 -0.71 -16.72
N ALA A 15 18.97 -1.21 -17.43
CA ALA A 15 18.53 -0.57 -18.66
C ALA A 15 18.09 0.88 -18.38
N LYS A 16 18.52 1.83 -19.22
CA LYS A 16 18.23 3.27 -19.08
C LYS A 16 16.75 3.57 -18.82
N ARG A 17 15.85 2.90 -19.55
CA ARG A 17 14.40 3.00 -19.36
C ARG A 17 13.96 2.72 -17.92
N TRP A 18 14.52 1.69 -17.28
CA TRP A 18 14.20 1.31 -15.91
C TRP A 18 14.77 2.32 -14.90
N GLN A 19 15.99 2.80 -15.13
CA GLN A 19 16.61 3.83 -14.28
C GLN A 19 15.82 5.14 -14.32
N GLU A 20 15.40 5.58 -15.52
CA GLU A 20 14.55 6.77 -15.70
C GLU A 20 13.20 6.60 -14.99
N THR A 21 12.51 5.48 -15.21
CA THR A 21 11.23 5.18 -14.55
C THR A 21 11.38 5.15 -13.03
N SER A 22 12.42 4.50 -12.51
CA SER A 22 12.73 4.42 -11.08
C SER A 22 12.95 5.81 -10.48
N THR A 23 13.70 6.67 -11.19
CA THR A 23 13.99 8.04 -10.78
C THR A 23 12.73 8.90 -10.76
N THR A 24 11.92 8.87 -11.82
CA THR A 24 10.64 9.58 -11.89
C THR A 24 9.70 9.13 -10.78
N MET A 25 9.56 7.83 -10.55
CA MET A 25 8.71 7.33 -9.46
C MET A 25 9.23 7.73 -8.08
N LYS A 26 10.54 7.80 -7.88
CA LYS A 26 11.15 8.30 -6.64
C LYS A 26 10.82 9.77 -6.42
N VAL A 27 10.97 10.60 -7.46
CA VAL A 27 10.61 12.03 -7.40
C VAL A 27 9.12 12.19 -7.12
N ASN A 28 8.24 11.50 -7.85
CA ASN A 28 6.79 11.58 -7.64
C ASN A 28 6.38 11.22 -6.20
N ARG A 29 7.00 10.18 -5.61
CA ARG A 29 6.78 9.82 -4.20
C ARG A 29 7.29 10.88 -3.22
N ALA A 30 8.38 11.56 -3.54
CA ALA A 30 8.94 12.62 -2.72
C ALA A 30 8.13 13.93 -2.81
N THR A 31 7.56 14.24 -3.98
CA THR A 31 6.78 15.47 -4.21
C THR A 31 5.43 15.46 -3.49
N ASN A 32 4.79 14.29 -3.33
CA ASN A 32 3.55 14.16 -2.57
C ASN A 32 3.67 13.12 -1.45
N PRO A 33 4.37 13.44 -0.35
CA PRO A 33 4.58 12.52 0.76
C PRO A 33 3.27 12.14 1.47
N GLU A 34 2.22 12.94 1.27
CA GLU A 34 0.88 12.75 1.83
C GLU A 34 -0.08 12.00 0.91
N SER A 35 0.36 11.65 -0.31
CA SER A 35 -0.40 10.80 -1.24
C SER A 35 -0.95 9.57 -0.52
N ASN A 36 -2.14 9.10 -0.93
CA ASN A 36 -2.87 8.03 -0.26
C ASN A 36 -2.00 6.76 -0.11
N LYS A 37 -1.37 6.61 1.06
CA LYS A 37 -0.47 5.50 1.38
C LYS A 37 -1.31 4.32 1.77
N HIS A 38 -1.46 3.39 0.83
CA HIS A 38 -2.06 2.11 1.09
C HIS A 38 -1.02 1.15 1.69
N THR A 39 -1.27 0.61 2.89
CA THR A 39 -0.32 -0.30 3.57
C THR A 39 -0.75 -1.76 3.58
N SER A 40 -1.85 -2.09 2.90
CA SER A 40 -2.35 -3.45 2.81
C SER A 40 -1.50 -4.37 1.91
N GLY A 41 -0.54 -3.79 1.16
CA GLY A 41 0.32 -4.54 0.25
C GLY A 41 -0.45 -4.99 -0.98
N SER A 42 -0.12 -6.17 -1.52
CA SER A 42 -0.81 -6.76 -2.68
C SER A 42 -2.08 -7.53 -2.32
N ILE A 43 -2.60 -7.36 -1.11
CA ILE A 43 -3.82 -8.04 -0.65
C ILE A 43 -5.01 -7.17 -1.03
N SER A 44 -6.04 -7.76 -1.64
CA SER A 44 -7.22 -6.99 -2.02
C SER A 44 -8.02 -6.53 -0.79
N PHE A 45 -8.74 -5.42 -0.93
CA PHE A 45 -9.68 -4.93 0.09
C PHE A 45 -10.71 -6.01 0.49
N ALA A 46 -11.25 -6.74 -0.50
CA ALA A 46 -12.16 -7.87 -0.26
C ALA A 46 -11.51 -8.98 0.60
N THR A 47 -10.23 -9.26 0.37
CA THR A 47 -9.50 -10.24 1.21
C THR A 47 -9.34 -9.74 2.64
N HIS A 48 -9.07 -8.44 2.84
CA HIS A 48 -9.07 -7.84 4.17
C HIS A 48 -10.43 -7.92 4.84
N GLN A 49 -11.51 -7.65 4.10
CA GLN A 49 -12.89 -7.78 4.57
C GLN A 49 -13.20 -9.21 5.04
N SER A 50 -12.93 -10.23 4.21
CA SER A 50 -13.19 -11.63 4.59
C SER A 50 -12.36 -12.11 5.79
N ARG A 51 -11.13 -11.59 5.95
CA ARG A 51 -10.31 -11.88 7.14
C ARG A 51 -10.90 -11.22 8.39
N LEU A 52 -11.31 -9.96 8.26
CA LEU A 52 -11.88 -9.21 9.37
C LEU A 52 -13.25 -9.76 9.80
N GLU A 53 -14.06 -10.25 8.86
CA GLU A 53 -15.31 -10.94 9.15
C GLU A 53 -15.10 -12.19 10.02
N LYS A 54 -14.06 -12.99 9.71
CA LYS A 54 -13.67 -14.15 10.53
C LYS A 54 -13.17 -13.75 11.92
N GLU A 55 -12.42 -12.65 12.01
CA GLU A 55 -11.93 -12.10 13.30
C GLU A 55 -13.10 -11.62 14.18
N LEU A 56 -14.04 -10.86 13.60
CA LEU A 56 -15.16 -10.25 14.31
C LEU A 56 -16.36 -11.20 14.52
N LYS A 57 -16.41 -12.32 13.79
CA LYS A 57 -17.55 -13.24 13.71
C LYS A 57 -18.86 -12.55 13.29
N ARG A 58 -18.73 -11.45 12.54
CA ARG A 58 -19.83 -10.69 11.95
C ARG A 58 -19.32 -9.95 10.70
N PRO A 59 -20.23 -9.53 9.79
CA PRO A 59 -19.85 -8.65 8.69
C PRO A 59 -19.20 -7.36 9.23
N PRO A 60 -17.99 -7.01 8.76
CA PRO A 60 -17.34 -5.76 9.11
C PRO A 60 -17.96 -4.60 8.32
N THR A 61 -17.94 -3.40 8.91
CA THR A 61 -18.31 -2.19 8.18
C THR A 61 -17.19 -1.77 7.23
N PHE A 62 -17.51 -0.93 6.24
CA PHE A 62 -16.49 -0.37 5.35
C PHE A 62 -15.42 0.41 6.12
N GLN A 63 -15.83 1.18 7.15
CA GLN A 63 -14.92 1.93 8.00
C GLN A 63 -13.95 1.02 8.77
N GLU A 64 -14.41 -0.14 9.27
CA GLU A 64 -13.55 -1.09 9.98
C GLU A 64 -12.48 -1.70 9.05
N VAL A 65 -12.84 -2.00 7.80
CA VAL A 65 -11.88 -2.50 6.80
C VAL A 65 -10.93 -1.39 6.36
N PHE A 66 -11.43 -0.15 6.22
CA PHE A 66 -10.62 1.02 5.89
C PHE A 66 -9.58 1.30 6.98
N ASP A 67 -10.00 1.32 8.24
CA ASP A 67 -9.14 1.48 9.41
C ASP A 67 -8.04 0.43 9.46
N LYS A 68 -8.38 -0.85 9.22
CA LYS A 68 -7.42 -1.96 9.20
C LYS A 68 -6.32 -1.77 8.13
N THR A 69 -6.61 -1.06 7.04
CA THR A 69 -5.73 -0.92 5.88
C THR A 69 -4.99 0.43 5.81
N HIS A 70 -5.45 1.44 6.56
CA HIS A 70 -4.92 2.82 6.53
C HIS A 70 -4.50 3.37 7.90
N LYS A 71 -4.60 2.60 8.99
CA LYS A 71 -3.98 2.91 10.29
C LYS A 71 -2.65 2.18 10.48
N LYS A 72 -1.72 2.80 11.19
CA LYS A 72 -0.43 2.18 11.55
C LYS A 72 -0.66 1.04 12.53
N LYS A 73 -0.04 -0.12 12.27
CA LYS A 73 -0.14 -1.27 13.18
C LYS A 73 0.35 -0.90 14.59
N GLY A 74 -0.45 -1.22 15.60
CA GLY A 74 -0.11 -0.94 17.01
C GLY A 74 -0.39 0.51 17.45
N THR A 75 -0.93 1.36 16.58
CA THR A 75 -1.45 2.68 16.96
C THR A 75 -2.85 2.88 16.38
N ASN A 76 -3.58 3.88 16.87
CA ASN A 76 -4.86 4.27 16.29
C ASN A 76 -4.74 5.46 15.32
N GLN A 77 -3.53 5.71 14.82
CA GLN A 77 -3.24 6.85 13.95
C GLN A 77 -3.27 6.44 12.48
N TYR A 78 -3.88 7.28 11.64
CA TYR A 78 -3.82 7.11 10.19
C TYR A 78 -2.39 7.30 9.67
N ILE A 79 -2.10 6.62 8.56
CA ILE A 79 -0.78 6.65 7.91
C ILE A 79 -0.57 7.96 7.14
N SER A 80 -1.66 8.60 6.70
CA SER A 80 -1.66 9.93 6.10
C SER A 80 -2.90 10.75 6.52
N ASN A 81 -2.78 12.07 6.45
CA ASN A 81 -3.84 13.06 6.61
C ASN A 81 -4.95 12.83 5.58
N ILE A 82 -4.62 12.45 4.34
CA ILE A 82 -5.63 12.09 3.34
C ILE A 82 -6.45 10.89 3.80
N ALA A 83 -5.81 9.85 4.37
CA ALA A 83 -6.57 8.71 4.88
C ALA A 83 -7.49 9.10 6.05
N ARG A 84 -7.05 10.02 6.91
CA ARG A 84 -7.88 10.60 7.97
C ARG A 84 -9.07 11.39 7.40
N GLU A 85 -8.83 12.29 6.46
CA GLU A 85 -9.88 13.10 5.81
C GLU A 85 -10.90 12.23 5.07
N VAL A 86 -10.44 11.18 4.39
CA VAL A 86 -11.32 10.18 3.77
C VAL A 86 -12.15 9.49 4.84
N ALA A 87 -11.56 8.98 5.92
CA ALA A 87 -12.34 8.36 6.99
C ALA A 87 -13.38 9.31 7.61
N GLU A 88 -13.04 10.59 7.75
CA GLU A 88 -13.94 11.62 8.27
C GLU A 88 -15.08 11.96 7.31
N SER A 89 -14.88 11.87 5.99
CA SER A 89 -15.94 12.16 5.01
C SER A 89 -16.99 11.05 4.88
N TYR A 90 -16.67 9.84 5.35
CA TYR A 90 -17.59 8.69 5.40
C TYR A 90 -18.16 8.41 6.80
N SER A 91 -17.87 9.28 7.78
CA SER A 91 -18.43 9.24 9.15
C SER A 91 -19.73 10.05 9.26
#